data_AF-A0A814TVQ8-F1
#
_entry.id   AF-A0A814TVQ8-F1
#
_cell.length_a   1.000
_cell.length_b   1.000
_cell.length_c   1.000
_cell.angle_alpha   90.00
_cell.angle_beta   90.00
_cell.angle_gamma   90.00
#
_symmetry.space_group_name_H-M   'P 1'
#
loop_
_entity.id
_entity.type
_entity.pdbx_description
1 polymer ?
#
loop_
_entity_poly.entity_id
_entity_poly.type
_entity_poly.pdbx_seq_one_letter_code
_entity_poly.pdbx_strand_id
1 'polypeptide(L)'
;MTTSHNSLEIERLKAEIRQEEQIKLSLEQSCHELQNTASELEKRLKMIDEESNEWKTRFENQEEINRHLARQILLLEKNIDQAKEEQKTAKTRAAKADPNEVSQEVLSVVENEKKNLLSQLRDYEWRLEQENKAYHKANEERKILTNEITDVRNAISVMKERTQTIEHTKTERNAQIINREPNDNIPMDKRVIDPRKGPINRNAATRSLPKLTKQ
;
A
#
# COMPACT_ATOMS: atom_id res chain seq x y z
N MET A 1 23.38 -62.73 41.41
CA MET A 1 23.15 -61.44 42.12
C MET A 1 23.40 -60.22 41.23
N THR A 2 24.36 -60.28 40.29
CA THR A 2 24.70 -59.19 39.35
C THR A 2 23.56 -58.78 38.40
N THR A 3 22.76 -59.73 37.91
CA THR A 3 21.65 -59.47 36.98
C THR A 3 20.50 -58.68 37.61
N SER A 4 20.23 -58.88 38.91
CA SER A 4 19.17 -58.16 39.64
C SER A 4 19.58 -56.71 39.91
N HIS A 5 20.85 -56.50 40.27
CA HIS A 5 21.41 -55.15 40.46
C HIS A 5 21.36 -54.32 39.16
N ASN A 6 21.78 -54.91 38.04
CA ASN A 6 21.71 -54.26 36.72
C ASN A 6 20.26 -53.95 36.31
N SER A 7 19.29 -54.80 36.66
CA SER A 7 17.87 -54.55 36.38
C SER A 7 17.31 -53.37 37.17
N LEU A 8 17.69 -53.24 38.44
CA LEU A 8 17.27 -52.13 39.30
C LEU A 8 17.89 -50.81 38.84
N GLU A 9 19.14 -50.83 38.40
CA GLU A 9 19.83 -49.67 37.86
C GLU A 9 19.24 -49.21 36.52
N ILE A 10 18.86 -50.14 35.65
CA ILE A 10 18.14 -49.84 34.41
C ILE A 10 16.79 -49.17 34.69
N GLU A 11 16.01 -49.68 35.65
CA GLU A 11 14.71 -49.07 36.00
C GLU A 11 14.88 -47.69 36.63
N ARG A 12 15.92 -47.48 37.46
CA ARG A 12 16.26 -46.14 37.98
C ARG A 12 16.57 -45.16 36.86
N LEU A 13 17.45 -45.54 35.92
CA LEU A 13 17.83 -44.68 34.79
C LEU A 13 16.63 -44.35 33.89
N LYS A 14 15.71 -45.31 33.67
CA LYS A 14 14.47 -45.05 32.93
C LYS A 14 13.56 -44.05 33.64
N ALA A 15 13.46 -44.13 34.98
CA ALA A 15 12.68 -43.18 35.75
C ALA A 15 13.28 -41.77 35.69
N GLU A 16 14.60 -41.67 35.78
CA GLU A 16 15.34 -40.40 35.67
C GLU A 16 15.17 -39.76 34.29
N ILE A 17 15.31 -40.54 33.21
CA ILE A 17 15.04 -40.07 31.83
C ILE A 17 13.62 -39.52 31.69
N ARG A 18 12.60 -40.22 32.20
CA ARG A 18 11.20 -39.73 32.12
C ARG A 18 11.01 -38.42 32.88
N GLN A 19 11.66 -38.28 34.03
CA GLN A 19 11.60 -37.05 34.81
C GLN A 19 12.28 -35.89 34.06
N GLU A 20 13.45 -36.13 33.47
CA GLU A 20 14.15 -35.15 32.65
C GLU A 20 13.34 -34.74 31.42
N GLU A 21 12.68 -35.68 30.74
CA GLU A 21 11.77 -35.41 29.61
C GLU A 21 10.60 -34.51 30.03
N GLN A 22 10.00 -34.78 31.19
CA GLN A 22 8.90 -33.98 31.73
C GLN A 22 9.37 -32.55 32.09
N ILE A 23 10.52 -32.41 32.74
CA ILE A 23 11.09 -31.11 33.09
C ILE A 23 11.42 -30.32 31.81
N LYS A 24 12.03 -30.98 30.83
CA LYS A 24 12.33 -30.37 29.53
C LYS A 24 11.07 -29.82 28.87
N LEU A 25 10.00 -30.63 28.80
CA LEU A 25 8.74 -30.19 28.20
C LEU A 25 8.12 -29.00 28.94
N SER A 26 8.18 -28.99 30.28
CA SER A 26 7.72 -27.86 31.08
C SER A 26 8.54 -26.59 30.83
N LEU A 27 9.86 -26.72 30.67
CA LEU A 27 10.74 -25.58 30.36
C LEU A 27 10.51 -25.06 28.95
N GLU A 28 10.31 -25.94 27.97
CA GLU A 28 9.98 -25.56 26.59
C GLU A 28 8.65 -24.78 26.54
N GLN A 29 7.63 -25.25 27.26
CA GLN A 29 6.36 -24.54 27.37
C GLN A 29 6.55 -23.15 28.01
N SER A 30 7.29 -23.05 29.11
CA SER A 30 7.57 -21.77 29.76
C SER A 30 8.36 -20.81 28.86
N CYS A 31 9.36 -21.33 28.12
CA CYS A 31 10.11 -20.53 27.16
C CYS A 31 9.21 -20.00 26.03
N HIS A 32 8.27 -20.82 25.56
CA HIS A 32 7.31 -20.41 24.55
C HIS A 32 6.36 -19.32 25.07
N GLU A 33 5.85 -19.47 26.29
CA GLU A 33 5.01 -18.46 26.94
C GLU A 33 5.77 -17.13 27.15
N LEU A 34 7.05 -17.20 27.53
CA LEU A 34 7.92 -16.03 27.67
C LEU A 34 8.20 -15.35 26.33
N GLN A 35 8.42 -16.12 25.26
CA GLN A 35 8.58 -15.57 23.91
C GLN A 35 7.31 -14.87 23.43
N ASN A 36 6.14 -15.44 23.72
CA ASN A 36 4.85 -14.83 23.37
C ASN A 36 4.63 -13.52 24.14
N THR A 37 4.90 -13.51 25.44
CA THR A 37 4.79 -12.29 26.26
C THR A 37 5.78 -11.22 25.84
N ALA A 38 7.04 -11.58 25.54
CA ALA A 38 8.02 -10.64 25.00
C ALA A 38 7.55 -10.04 23.67
N SER A 39 7.07 -10.88 22.75
CA SER A 39 6.54 -10.44 21.45
C SER A 39 5.34 -9.50 21.59
N GLU A 40 4.47 -9.73 22.57
CA GLU A 40 3.33 -8.84 22.81
C GLU A 40 3.73 -7.51 23.44
N LEU A 41 4.70 -7.52 24.37
CA LEU A 41 5.25 -6.30 24.94
C LEU A 41 5.96 -5.44 23.88
N GLU A 42 6.71 -6.05 22.97
CA GLU A 42 7.34 -5.34 21.84
C GLU A 42 6.31 -4.69 20.91
N LYS A 43 5.17 -5.36 20.66
CA LYS A 43 4.06 -4.77 19.88
C LYS A 43 3.44 -3.58 20.62
N ARG A 44 3.18 -3.70 21.92
CA ARG A 44 2.61 -2.61 22.73
C ARG A 44 3.54 -1.41 22.79
N LEU A 45 4.85 -1.63 22.91
CA LEU A 45 5.85 -0.55 22.89
C LEU A 45 5.77 0.26 21.58
N LYS A 46 5.71 -0.42 20.43
CA LYS A 46 5.58 0.25 19.12
C LYS A 46 4.31 1.09 19.01
N MET A 47 3.19 0.57 19.51
CA MET A 47 1.92 1.32 19.52
C MET A 47 1.99 2.57 20.40
N ILE A 48 2.67 2.51 21.55
CA ILE A 48 2.84 3.66 22.44
C ILE A 48 3.66 4.76 21.77
N ASP A 49 4.73 4.41 21.05
CA ASP A 49 5.53 5.39 20.30
C ASP A 49 4.70 6.09 19.20
N GLU A 50 3.78 5.37 18.56
CA GLU A 50 2.86 5.94 17.57
C GLU A 50 1.81 6.86 18.22
N GLU A 51 1.19 6.43 19.32
CA GLU A 51 0.17 7.21 20.05
C GLU A 51 0.76 8.47 20.71
N SER A 52 2.02 8.41 21.17
CA SER A 52 2.76 9.57 21.68
C SER A 52 2.97 10.66 20.62
N ASN A 53 3.03 10.29 19.34
CA ASN A 53 3.13 11.26 18.25
C ASN A 53 1.77 11.83 17.83
N GLU A 54 0.68 11.09 18.07
CA GLU A 54 -0.67 11.50 17.68
C GLU A 54 -1.16 12.70 18.50
N TRP A 55 -1.05 12.66 19.83
CA TRP A 55 -1.50 13.79 20.67
C TRP A 55 -0.72 15.07 20.36
N LYS A 56 0.58 14.95 20.09
CA LYS A 56 1.45 16.07 19.75
C LYS A 56 1.05 16.69 18.42
N THR A 57 0.85 15.84 17.39
CA THR A 57 0.38 16.30 16.07
C THR A 57 -0.99 16.98 16.17
N ARG A 58 -1.91 16.41 16.96
CA ARG A 58 -3.24 17.03 17.19
C ARG A 58 -3.12 18.38 17.90
N PHE A 59 -2.28 18.46 18.93
CA PHE A 59 -2.04 19.69 19.66
C PHE A 59 -1.46 20.78 18.75
N GLU A 60 -0.43 20.46 17.97
CA GLU A 60 0.22 21.38 17.03
C GLU A 60 -0.76 21.90 15.96
N ASN A 61 -1.57 21.01 15.38
CA ASN A 61 -2.62 21.40 14.43
C ASN A 61 -3.69 22.28 15.07
N GLN A 62 -4.12 21.96 16.29
CA GLN A 62 -5.14 22.75 17.00
C GLN A 62 -4.62 24.15 17.34
N GLU A 63 -3.37 24.24 17.79
CA GLU A 63 -2.67 25.51 18.00
C GLU A 63 -2.61 26.35 16.72
N GLU A 64 -2.29 25.74 15.58
CA GLU A 64 -2.26 26.42 14.29
C GLU A 64 -3.64 26.95 13.89
N ILE A 65 -4.68 26.12 13.99
CA ILE A 65 -6.07 26.52 13.73
C ILE A 65 -6.47 27.68 14.64
N ASN A 66 -6.16 27.59 15.94
CA ASN A 66 -6.46 28.64 16.90
C ASN A 66 -5.75 29.96 16.54
N ARG A 67 -4.48 29.91 16.11
CA ARG A 67 -3.75 31.09 15.61
C ARG A 67 -4.42 31.70 14.38
N HIS A 68 -4.89 30.87 13.43
CA HIS A 68 -5.63 31.36 12.27
C HIS A 68 -6.95 32.02 12.65
N LEU A 69 -7.72 31.41 13.55
CA LEU A 69 -8.98 31.97 14.04
C LEU A 69 -8.76 33.29 14.77
N ALA A 70 -7.75 33.39 15.64
CA ALA A 70 -7.42 34.63 16.33
C ALA A 70 -7.08 35.77 15.34
N ARG A 71 -6.31 35.48 14.28
CA ARG A 71 -6.03 36.45 13.21
C ARG A 71 -7.30 36.89 12.46
N GLN A 72 -8.20 35.95 12.17
CA GLN A 72 -9.47 36.26 11.50
C GLN A 72 -10.37 37.13 12.37
N ILE A 73 -10.45 36.86 13.68
CA ILE A 73 -11.20 37.69 14.63
C ILE A 73 -10.68 39.12 14.61
N LEU A 74 -9.37 39.33 14.74
CA LEU A 74 -8.77 40.67 14.70
C LEU A 74 -9.06 41.41 13.38
N LEU A 75 -9.03 40.70 12.25
CA LEU A 75 -9.35 41.30 10.95
C LEU A 75 -10.83 41.70 10.87
N LEU A 76 -11.73 40.85 11.35
CA LEU A 76 -13.17 41.13 11.35
C LEU A 76 -13.52 42.29 12.28
N GLU A 77 -12.93 42.33 13.48
CA GLU A 77 -13.09 43.46 14.41
C GLU A 77 -12.66 44.77 13.76
N LYS A 78 -11.47 44.78 13.12
CA LYS A 78 -10.99 45.95 12.37
C LYS A 78 -11.96 46.36 11.26
N ASN A 79 -12.46 45.40 10.48
CA ASN A 79 -13.39 45.68 9.39
C ASN A 79 -14.73 46.25 9.91
N ILE A 80 -15.22 45.74 11.05
CA ILE A 80 -16.43 46.26 11.69
C ILE A 80 -16.23 47.71 12.14
N ASP A 81 -15.10 48.01 12.78
CA ASP A 81 -14.82 49.37 13.25
C ASP A 81 -14.63 50.34 12.08
N GLN A 82 -13.96 49.91 11.02
CA GLN A 82 -13.86 50.69 9.79
C GLN A 82 -15.25 50.96 9.18
N ALA A 83 -16.10 49.95 9.05
CA ALA A 83 -17.45 50.11 8.51
C ALA A 83 -18.31 51.06 9.36
N LYS A 84 -18.16 51.04 10.69
CA LYS A 84 -18.86 51.98 11.59
C LYS A 84 -18.40 53.42 11.37
N GLU A 85 -17.10 53.66 11.23
CA GLU A 85 -16.58 55.00 10.96
C GLU A 85 -16.95 55.49 9.55
N GLU A 86 -16.90 54.63 8.54
CA GLU A 86 -17.42 54.91 7.20
C GLU A 86 -18.92 55.26 7.23
N GLN A 87 -19.72 54.56 8.03
CA GLN A 87 -21.15 54.87 8.16
C GLN A 87 -21.39 56.21 8.85
N LYS A 88 -20.62 56.56 9.90
CA LYS A 88 -20.73 57.87 10.57
C LYS A 88 -20.36 59.00 9.62
N THR A 89 -19.23 58.86 8.92
CA THR A 89 -18.76 59.86 7.95
C THR A 89 -19.72 60.00 6.78
N ALA A 90 -20.26 58.90 6.26
CA ALA A 90 -21.29 58.91 5.22
C ALA A 90 -22.57 59.64 5.67
N LYS A 91 -23.05 59.41 6.91
CA LYS A 91 -24.20 60.14 7.46
C LYS A 91 -23.96 61.64 7.57
N THR A 92 -22.78 62.05 8.05
CA THR A 92 -22.41 63.47 8.13
C THR A 92 -22.30 64.12 6.75
N ARG A 93 -21.78 63.39 5.76
CA ARG A 93 -21.67 63.85 4.37
C ARG A 93 -23.05 63.97 3.72
N ALA A 94 -23.91 62.96 3.87
CA ALA A 94 -25.28 62.96 3.35
C ALA A 94 -26.14 64.10 3.94
N ALA A 95 -25.94 64.47 5.21
CA ALA A 95 -26.62 65.61 5.83
C ALA A 95 -26.23 66.98 5.24
N LYS A 96 -25.09 67.07 4.54
CA LYS A 96 -24.54 68.32 3.97
C LYS A 96 -24.60 68.37 2.43
N ALA A 97 -24.90 67.24 1.78
CA ALA A 97 -24.79 67.09 0.33
C ALA A 97 -26.12 67.31 -0.38
N ASP A 98 -26.06 67.79 -1.63
CA ASP A 98 -27.22 67.89 -2.52
C ASP A 98 -27.73 66.47 -2.86
N PRO A 99 -29.03 66.16 -2.65
CA PRO A 99 -29.63 64.86 -2.97
C PRO A 99 -29.34 64.34 -4.39
N ASN A 100 -29.17 65.23 -5.36
CA ASN A 100 -28.89 64.86 -6.75
C ASN A 100 -27.44 64.41 -6.95
N GLU A 101 -26.49 65.05 -6.26
CA GLU A 101 -25.06 64.68 -6.25
C GLU A 101 -24.83 63.35 -5.53
N VAL A 102 -25.50 63.13 -4.40
CA VAL A 102 -25.44 61.85 -3.66
C VAL A 102 -25.94 60.69 -4.53
N SER A 103 -26.99 60.93 -5.31
CA SER A 103 -27.56 59.91 -6.20
C SER A 103 -26.59 59.52 -7.33
N GLN A 104 -25.84 60.47 -7.90
CA GLN A 104 -24.81 60.17 -8.91
C GLN A 104 -23.59 59.44 -8.30
N GLU A 105 -23.15 59.83 -7.11
CA GLU A 105 -22.05 59.16 -6.42
C GLU A 105 -22.40 57.70 -6.08
N VAL A 106 -23.61 57.46 -5.57
CA VAL A 106 -24.11 56.10 -5.29
C VAL A 106 -24.18 55.26 -6.56
N LEU A 107 -24.68 55.81 -7.67
CA LEU A 107 -24.70 55.10 -8.95
C LEU A 107 -23.29 54.71 -9.42
N SER A 108 -22.32 55.62 -9.32
CA SER A 108 -20.93 55.35 -9.69
C SER A 108 -20.31 54.24 -8.83
N VAL A 109 -20.58 54.23 -7.52
CA VAL A 109 -20.10 53.17 -6.61
C VAL A 109 -20.69 51.82 -6.99
N VAL A 110 -22.00 51.76 -7.22
CA VAL A 110 -22.69 50.52 -7.62
C VAL A 110 -22.19 50.01 -8.97
N GLU A 111 -21.93 50.89 -9.94
CA GLU A 111 -21.34 50.50 -11.23
C GLU A 111 -19.93 49.95 -11.08
N ASN A 112 -19.12 50.52 -10.20
CA ASN A 112 -17.78 50.04 -9.92
C ASN A 112 -17.80 48.69 -9.19
N GLU A 113 -18.71 48.52 -8.23
CA GLU A 113 -18.89 47.26 -7.51
C GLU A 113 -19.38 46.15 -8.44
N LYS A 114 -20.33 46.46 -9.34
CA LYS A 114 -20.74 45.55 -10.43
C LYS A 114 -19.55 45.12 -11.29
N LYS A 115 -18.68 46.06 -11.71
CA LYS A 115 -17.48 45.74 -12.50
C LYS A 115 -16.53 44.82 -11.73
N ASN A 116 -16.32 45.09 -10.44
CA ASN A 116 -15.46 44.29 -9.58
C ASN A 116 -16.00 42.87 -9.39
N LEU A 117 -17.29 42.73 -9.09
CA LEU A 117 -17.96 41.43 -8.95
C LEU A 117 -17.91 40.62 -10.25
N LEU A 118 -18.10 41.26 -11.39
CA LEU A 118 -17.95 40.60 -12.70
C LEU A 118 -16.51 40.14 -12.96
N SER A 119 -15.51 40.88 -12.50
CA SER A 119 -14.10 40.45 -12.59
C SER A 119 -13.85 39.22 -11.72
N GLN A 120 -14.29 39.26 -10.47
CA GLN A 120 -14.13 38.13 -9.54
C GLN A 120 -14.84 36.88 -10.03
N LEU A 121 -16.05 37.03 -10.59
CA LEU A 121 -16.78 35.92 -11.20
C LEU A 121 -15.94 35.27 -12.31
N ARG A 122 -15.34 36.08 -13.18
CA ARG A 122 -14.46 35.60 -14.26
C ARG A 122 -13.22 34.87 -13.73
N ASP A 123 -12.64 35.36 -12.64
CA ASP A 123 -11.49 34.71 -11.99
C ASP A 123 -11.88 33.35 -11.38
N TYR A 124 -13.05 33.26 -10.75
CA TYR A 124 -13.57 32.01 -10.22
C TYR A 124 -13.92 31.01 -11.32
N GLU A 125 -14.56 31.45 -12.40
CA GLU A 125 -14.82 30.63 -13.59
C GLU A 125 -13.51 30.07 -14.16
N TRP A 126 -12.47 30.91 -14.28
CA TRP A 126 -11.17 30.47 -14.75
C TRP A 126 -10.51 29.44 -13.81
N ARG A 127 -10.55 29.67 -12.50
CA ARG A 127 -10.00 28.72 -11.50
C ARG A 127 -10.73 27.39 -11.54
N LEU A 128 -12.06 27.41 -11.62
CA LEU A 128 -12.88 26.20 -11.72
C LEU A 128 -12.56 25.41 -13.00
N GLU A 129 -12.37 26.10 -14.11
CA GLU A 129 -11.97 25.48 -15.38
C GLU A 129 -10.58 24.81 -15.28
N GLN A 130 -9.62 25.43 -14.59
CA GLN A 130 -8.31 24.82 -14.34
C GLN A 130 -8.41 23.59 -13.43
N GLU A 131 -9.22 23.66 -12.37
CA GLU A 131 -9.45 22.55 -11.46
C GLU A 131 -10.12 21.37 -12.18
N ASN A 132 -11.12 21.62 -13.03
CA ASN A 132 -11.74 20.60 -13.87
C ASN A 132 -10.73 19.93 -14.80
N LYS A 133 -9.83 20.70 -15.44
CA LYS A 133 -8.77 20.13 -16.29
C LYS A 133 -7.82 19.25 -15.49
N ALA A 134 -7.39 19.71 -14.32
CA ALA A 134 -6.52 18.93 -13.43
C ALA A 134 -7.21 17.64 -12.96
N TYR A 135 -8.49 17.72 -12.59
CA TYR A 135 -9.31 16.57 -12.21
C TYR A 135 -9.41 15.55 -13.35
N HIS A 136 -9.74 15.99 -14.56
CA HIS A 136 -9.84 15.09 -15.71
C HIS A 136 -8.51 14.41 -16.03
N LYS A 137 -7.40 15.15 -15.96
CA LYS A 137 -6.05 14.58 -16.13
C LYS A 137 -5.76 13.50 -15.09
N ALA A 138 -5.94 13.80 -13.81
CA ALA A 138 -5.71 12.86 -12.72
C ALA A 138 -6.64 11.62 -12.81
N ASN A 139 -7.89 11.82 -13.23
CA ASN A 139 -8.82 10.71 -13.40
C ASN A 139 -8.46 9.80 -14.59
N GLU A 140 -7.94 10.36 -15.69
CA GLU A 140 -7.45 9.55 -16.81
C GLU A 140 -6.19 8.77 -16.42
N GLU A 141 -5.26 9.38 -15.70
CA GLU A 141 -4.08 8.69 -15.13
C GLU A 141 -4.51 7.54 -14.21
N ARG A 142 -5.48 7.77 -13.31
CA ARG A 142 -6.04 6.72 -12.45
C ARG A 142 -6.63 5.57 -13.26
N LYS A 143 -7.33 5.87 -14.36
CA LYS A 143 -7.93 4.86 -15.24
C LYS A 143 -6.85 4.02 -15.95
N ILE A 144 -5.77 4.65 -16.41
CA ILE A 144 -4.60 3.96 -16.98
C ILE A 144 -4.01 3.00 -15.95
N LEU A 145 -3.69 3.48 -14.74
CA LEU A 145 -3.13 2.64 -13.67
C LEU A 145 -4.08 1.49 -13.29
N THR A 146 -5.40 1.74 -13.29
CA THR A 146 -6.40 0.70 -13.02
C THR A 146 -6.37 -0.40 -14.08
N ASN A 147 -6.22 -0.03 -15.35
CA ASN A 147 -6.08 -0.99 -16.46
C ASN A 147 -4.77 -1.78 -16.32
N GLU A 148 -3.63 -1.12 -16.07
CA GLU A 148 -2.34 -1.78 -15.86
C GLU A 148 -2.39 -2.79 -14.71
N ILE A 149 -3.00 -2.42 -13.58
CA ILE A 149 -3.21 -3.32 -12.45
C ILE A 149 -4.05 -4.54 -12.86
N THR A 150 -5.07 -4.32 -13.68
CA THR A 150 -5.94 -5.40 -14.19
C THR A 150 -5.15 -6.34 -15.10
N ASP A 151 -4.33 -5.80 -15.99
CA ASP A 151 -3.46 -6.59 -16.89
C ASP A 151 -2.44 -7.41 -16.10
N VAL A 152 -1.80 -6.82 -15.10
CA VAL A 152 -0.87 -7.54 -14.21
C VAL A 152 -1.58 -8.63 -13.42
N ARG A 153 -2.79 -8.37 -12.89
CA ARG A 153 -3.60 -9.39 -12.20
C ARG A 153 -3.92 -10.57 -13.13
N ASN A 154 -4.31 -10.29 -14.37
CA ASN A 154 -4.60 -11.31 -15.37
C ASN A 154 -3.34 -12.12 -15.71
N ALA A 155 -2.19 -11.46 -15.91
CA ALA A 155 -0.92 -12.12 -16.15
C ALA A 155 -0.52 -13.05 -14.98
N ILE A 156 -0.70 -12.60 -13.73
CA ILE A 156 -0.47 -13.41 -12.53
C ILE A 156 -1.41 -14.62 -12.51
N SER A 157 -2.69 -14.46 -12.84
CA SER A 157 -3.64 -15.58 -12.91
C SER A 157 -3.18 -16.64 -13.91
N VAL A 158 -2.82 -16.23 -15.13
CA VAL A 158 -2.32 -17.14 -16.17
C VAL A 158 -1.02 -17.83 -15.75
N MET A 159 -0.09 -17.10 -15.10
CA MET A 159 1.14 -17.70 -14.59
C MET A 159 0.86 -18.74 -13.50
N LYS A 160 -0.10 -18.48 -12.59
CA LYS A 160 -0.51 -19.43 -11.55
C LYS A 160 -1.09 -20.70 -12.16
N GLU A 161 -1.99 -20.58 -13.13
CA GLU A 161 -2.57 -21.72 -13.86
C GLU A 161 -1.49 -22.53 -14.60
N ARG A 162 -0.53 -21.87 -15.26
CA ARG A 162 0.61 -22.54 -15.91
C ARG A 162 1.51 -23.26 -14.91
N THR A 163 1.73 -22.68 -13.73
CA THR A 163 2.57 -23.31 -12.69
C THR A 163 1.89 -24.55 -12.15
N GLN A 164 0.58 -24.47 -11.85
CA GLN A 164 -0.21 -25.61 -11.40
C GLN A 164 -0.21 -26.74 -12.44
N THR A 165 -0.42 -26.45 -13.73
CA THR A 165 -0.38 -27.47 -14.79
C THR A 165 1.00 -28.12 -14.95
N ILE A 166 2.09 -27.36 -14.80
CA ILE A 166 3.46 -27.91 -14.82
C ILE A 166 3.71 -28.81 -13.59
N GLU A 167 3.23 -28.43 -12.41
CA GLU A 167 3.34 -29.25 -11.20
C GLU A 167 2.52 -30.55 -11.31
N HIS A 168 1.30 -30.47 -11.84
CA HIS A 168 0.49 -31.66 -12.12
C HIS A 168 1.19 -32.61 -13.10
N THR A 169 1.70 -32.11 -14.23
CA THR A 169 2.40 -32.96 -15.21
C THR A 169 3.73 -33.54 -14.72
N LYS A 170 4.47 -32.83 -13.85
CA LYS A 170 5.66 -33.37 -13.18
C LYS A 170 5.31 -34.46 -12.18
N THR A 171 4.25 -34.27 -11.41
CA THR A 171 3.75 -35.26 -10.44
C THR A 171 3.27 -36.52 -11.16
N GLU A 172 2.53 -36.37 -12.27
CA GLU A 172 2.09 -37.48 -13.13
C GLU A 172 3.27 -38.24 -13.76
N ARG A 173 4.28 -37.53 -14.29
CA ARG A 173 5.50 -38.18 -14.83
C ARG A 173 6.27 -38.92 -13.75
N ASN A 174 6.43 -38.35 -12.55
CA ASN A 174 7.10 -39.03 -11.44
C ASN A 174 6.32 -40.27 -10.98
N ALA A 175 4.99 -40.21 -10.93
CA ALA A 175 4.15 -41.38 -10.65
C ALA A 175 4.27 -42.46 -11.74
N GLN A 176 4.39 -42.08 -13.02
CA GLN A 176 4.65 -43.01 -14.11
C GLN A 176 6.05 -43.64 -14.07
N ILE A 177 7.07 -42.93 -13.57
CA ILE A 177 8.43 -43.47 -13.41
C ILE A 177 8.48 -44.52 -12.30
N ILE A 178 7.76 -44.31 -11.19
CA ILE A 178 7.74 -45.23 -10.05
C ILE A 178 6.99 -46.54 -10.39
N ASN A 179 6.03 -46.50 -11.32
CA ASN A 179 5.22 -47.66 -11.74
C ASN A 179 5.80 -48.48 -12.91
N ARG A 180 7.04 -48.21 -13.36
CA ARG A 180 7.69 -49.04 -14.40
C ARG A 180 8.42 -50.21 -13.76
N GLU A 181 7.95 -51.43 -14.04
CA GLU A 181 8.57 -52.67 -13.59
C GLU A 181 10.03 -52.84 -14.09
N PRO A 182 10.89 -53.59 -13.38
CA PRO A 182 12.34 -53.53 -13.49
C PRO A 182 12.95 -54.20 -14.73
N ASN A 183 12.16 -54.52 -15.76
CA ASN A 183 12.60 -55.45 -16.81
C ASN A 183 12.90 -54.83 -18.19
N ASP A 184 12.82 -53.50 -18.34
CA ASP A 184 13.17 -52.83 -19.59
C ASP A 184 14.59 -52.23 -19.55
N ASN A 185 15.51 -52.95 -20.18
CA ASN A 185 16.95 -52.68 -20.22
C ASN A 185 17.32 -51.55 -21.22
N ILE A 186 16.63 -50.41 -21.17
CA ILE A 186 16.87 -49.26 -22.07
C ILE A 186 17.45 -48.07 -21.27
N PRO A 187 18.70 -47.66 -21.53
CA PRO A 187 19.31 -46.50 -20.87
C PRO A 187 18.56 -45.19 -21.15
N MET A 188 18.33 -44.42 -20.08
CA MET A 188 17.44 -43.25 -19.99
C MET A 188 17.72 -42.08 -20.96
N ASP A 189 18.87 -42.03 -21.64
CA ASP A 189 19.32 -40.81 -22.35
C ASP A 189 19.33 -40.91 -23.90
N LYS A 190 18.56 -41.86 -24.47
CA LYS A 190 18.40 -41.97 -25.92
C LYS A 190 16.93 -41.82 -26.34
N ARG A 191 16.61 -40.70 -26.99
CA ARG A 191 15.31 -40.50 -27.67
C ARG A 191 15.20 -41.51 -28.81
N VAL A 192 14.26 -42.43 -28.70
CA VAL A 192 13.84 -43.33 -29.79
C VAL A 192 12.58 -42.73 -30.42
N ILE A 193 12.69 -42.17 -31.62
CA ILE A 193 11.54 -41.63 -32.37
C ILE A 193 10.75 -42.76 -33.04
N ASP A 194 11.41 -43.86 -33.41
CA ASP A 194 10.82 -45.01 -34.08
C ASP A 194 11.34 -46.33 -33.46
N PRO A 195 10.47 -47.18 -32.88
CA PRO A 195 10.86 -48.44 -32.24
C PRO A 195 11.61 -49.41 -33.16
N ARG A 196 11.39 -49.34 -34.48
CA ARG A 196 12.08 -50.22 -35.46
C ARG A 196 13.50 -49.77 -35.81
N LYS A 197 13.87 -48.53 -35.51
CA LYS A 197 15.16 -47.93 -35.95
C LYS A 197 16.19 -47.76 -34.84
N GLY A 198 15.84 -48.10 -33.61
CA GLY A 198 16.77 -48.10 -32.48
C GLY A 198 17.23 -46.70 -32.05
N PRO A 199 18.15 -46.62 -31.07
CA PRO A 199 18.52 -45.36 -30.42
C PRO A 199 19.37 -44.45 -31.31
N ILE A 200 18.97 -43.19 -31.47
CA ILE A 200 19.64 -42.20 -32.34
C ILE A 200 20.96 -41.74 -31.68
N ASN A 201 22.09 -41.85 -32.40
CA ASN A 201 23.37 -41.30 -31.94
C ASN A 201 23.43 -39.77 -32.14
N ARG A 202 23.83 -39.03 -31.10
CA ARG A 202 23.85 -37.55 -31.01
C ARG A 202 24.76 -36.81 -32.01
N ASN A 203 25.46 -37.52 -32.90
CA ASN A 203 26.47 -36.91 -33.78
C ASN A 203 25.93 -36.58 -35.19
N ALA A 204 24.65 -36.82 -35.46
CA ALA A 204 24.05 -36.48 -36.75
C ALA A 204 23.47 -35.05 -36.71
N ALA A 205 24.17 -34.14 -37.38
CA ALA A 205 23.76 -32.78 -37.78
C ALA A 205 23.93 -31.64 -36.75
N THR A 206 25.19 -31.26 -36.47
CA THR A 206 25.52 -29.86 -36.19
C THR A 206 25.46 -29.04 -37.49
N ARG A 207 24.25 -28.75 -38.01
CA ARG A 207 24.08 -27.66 -38.98
C ARG A 207 24.33 -26.35 -38.25
N SER A 208 25.51 -25.77 -38.44
CA SER A 208 25.84 -24.43 -37.95
C SER A 208 24.78 -23.43 -38.39
N LEU A 209 24.26 -22.65 -37.42
CA LEU A 209 23.27 -21.60 -37.67
C LEU A 209 23.88 -20.47 -38.53
N PRO A 210 23.07 -19.78 -39.37
CA PRO A 210 23.54 -18.62 -40.14
C PRO A 210 23.99 -17.49 -39.21
N LYS A 211 25.08 -16.81 -39.56
CA LYS A 211 25.59 -15.66 -38.80
C LYS A 211 24.68 -14.45 -39.00
N LEU A 212 24.26 -13.83 -37.90
CA LEU A 212 23.49 -12.58 -37.91
C LEU A 212 24.42 -11.41 -38.25
N THR A 213 24.11 -10.69 -39.32
CA THR A 213 24.71 -9.37 -39.63
C THR A 213 24.11 -8.33 -38.69
N LYS A 214 24.97 -7.59 -37.97
CA LYS A 214 24.56 -6.44 -37.17
C LYS A 214 24.26 -5.26 -38.11
N GLN A 215 23.07 -4.68 -37.97
CA GLN A 215 22.77 -3.30 -38.37
C GLN A 215 22.79 -2.43 -37.11
#